data_AF-A0ABD7Z286-F1
#
_entry.id   AF-A0ABD7Z286-F1
#
_cell.length_a   1.000
_cell.length_b   1.000
_cell.length_c   1.000
_cell.angle_alpha   90.00
_cell.angle_beta   90.00
_cell.angle_gamma   90.00
#
_symmetry.space_group_name_H-M   'P 1'
#
loop_
_entity.id
_entity.type
_entity.pdbx_description
1 polymer ?
#
loop_
_entity_poly.entity_id
_entity_poly.type
_entity_poly.pdbx_seq_one_letter_code
_entity_poly.pdbx_strand_id
1 'polypeptide(L)'
;MQKIFIAIIFVVCQLISYSALALTVSSPPIYQVKASDFIEKFNILNKQYRYNLKPIKKSEESLSEYDLAPHINLTMHRNSWDELITQLKLNCDQSSNNKSADMNKCQQSIQLISEAFDADFELSDFERNKVCESKHKTSWPAGSSGMVKLCSYEFNNVRYTQEHDMDDQSLRFIISPFLGNIPSKYLRMK
;
A
#
# COMPACT_ATOMS: atom_id res chain seq x y z
N MET A 1 51.95 -3.88 -22.27
CA MET A 1 51.26 -3.55 -21.01
C MET A 1 50.17 -2.47 -21.14
N GLN A 2 49.74 -2.07 -22.34
CA GLN A 2 48.68 -1.05 -22.51
C GLN A 2 47.24 -1.60 -22.42
N LYS A 3 47.02 -2.86 -22.81
CA LYS A 3 45.67 -3.47 -22.86
C LYS A 3 45.06 -3.75 -21.47
N ILE A 4 45.92 -3.95 -20.45
CA ILE A 4 45.48 -4.24 -19.07
C ILE A 4 44.97 -2.96 -18.38
N PHE A 5 45.57 -1.81 -18.68
CA PHE A 5 45.18 -0.52 -18.08
C PHE A 5 43.78 -0.07 -18.48
N ILE A 6 43.37 -0.31 -19.73
CA ILE A 6 42.04 0.09 -20.23
C ILE A 6 40.93 -0.75 -19.58
N ALA A 7 41.17 -2.06 -19.39
CA ALA A 7 40.20 -2.95 -18.77
C ALA A 7 39.94 -2.60 -17.29
N ILE A 8 40.98 -2.20 -16.55
CA ILE A 8 40.84 -1.81 -15.14
C ILE A 8 40.05 -0.50 -15.00
N ILE A 9 40.28 0.49 -15.87
CA ILE A 9 39.53 1.76 -15.86
C ILE A 9 38.05 1.52 -16.15
N PHE A 10 37.71 0.63 -17.08
CA PHE A 10 36.32 0.34 -17.43
C PHE A 10 35.54 -0.30 -16.27
N VAL A 11 36.18 -1.20 -15.52
CA VAL A 11 35.60 -1.85 -14.33
C VAL A 11 35.41 -0.85 -13.18
N VAL A 12 36.39 0.03 -12.94
CA VAL A 12 36.29 1.08 -11.90
C VAL A 12 35.20 2.10 -12.24
N CYS A 13 35.07 2.50 -13.51
CA CYS A 13 33.99 3.40 -13.94
C CYS A 13 32.60 2.77 -13.76
N GLN A 14 32.43 1.48 -14.05
CA GLN A 14 31.16 0.79 -13.77
C GLN A 14 30.87 0.72 -12.26
N LEU A 15 31.87 0.41 -11.42
CA LEU A 15 31.70 0.36 -9.96
C LEU A 15 31.31 1.73 -9.37
N ILE A 16 31.87 2.83 -9.87
CA ILE A 16 31.51 4.18 -9.42
C ILE A 16 30.10 4.56 -9.89
N SER A 17 29.69 4.15 -11.11
CA SER A 17 28.31 4.36 -11.59
C SER A 17 27.26 3.59 -10.79
N TYR A 18 27.56 2.37 -10.31
CA TYR A 18 26.67 1.64 -9.40
C TYR A 18 26.66 2.23 -7.98
N SER A 19 27.75 2.85 -7.55
CA SER A 19 27.86 3.47 -6.21
C SER A 19 27.12 4.82 -6.14
N ALA A 20 26.99 5.53 -7.27
CA ALA A 20 26.32 6.82 -7.33
C ALA A 20 24.77 6.73 -7.36
N LEU A 21 24.21 5.55 -7.63
CA LEU A 21 22.76 5.30 -7.66
C LEU A 21 22.22 4.69 -6.36
N ALA A 22 23.09 4.36 -5.40
CA ALA A 22 22.70 4.15 -4.01
C ALA A 22 22.59 5.51 -3.29
N LEU A 23 21.87 6.46 -3.90
CA LEU A 23 21.20 7.48 -3.11
C LEU A 23 20.21 6.70 -2.25
N THR A 24 20.60 6.42 -1.01
CA THR A 24 19.66 6.17 0.07
C THR A 24 18.82 7.44 0.17
N VAL A 25 17.82 7.54 -0.70
CA VAL A 25 16.69 8.43 -0.48
C VAL A 25 16.15 7.93 0.84
N SER A 26 16.48 8.66 1.91
CA SER A 26 15.87 8.49 3.20
C SER A 26 14.39 8.60 2.94
N SER A 27 13.71 7.48 2.72
CA SER A 27 12.27 7.45 2.59
C SER A 27 11.75 8.19 3.81
N PRO A 28 10.92 9.23 3.63
CA PRO A 28 10.27 9.84 4.76
C PRO A 28 9.63 8.70 5.56
N PRO A 29 9.64 8.78 6.90
CA PRO A 29 9.10 7.71 7.70
C PRO A 29 7.71 7.32 7.17
N ILE A 30 7.42 6.03 7.06
CA ILE A 30 6.24 5.50 6.34
C ILE A 30 4.90 6.09 6.86
N TYR A 31 4.92 6.76 8.02
CA TYR A 31 3.82 7.58 8.55
C TYR A 31 3.67 9.00 7.92
N GLN A 32 4.39 9.34 6.84
CA GLN A 32 4.33 10.66 6.16
C GLN A 32 4.15 10.55 4.63
N VAL A 33 3.41 9.56 4.15
CA VAL A 33 3.12 9.45 2.72
C VAL A 33 2.07 10.50 2.31
N LYS A 34 2.46 11.43 1.44
CA LYS A 34 1.50 12.36 0.81
C LYS A 34 0.66 11.65 -0.23
N ALA A 35 -0.60 12.06 -0.34
CA ALA A 35 -1.51 11.52 -1.33
C ALA A 35 -1.01 11.67 -2.78
N SER A 36 -0.36 12.79 -3.11
CA SER A 36 0.23 12.99 -4.43
C SER A 36 1.26 11.93 -4.77
N ASP A 37 2.15 11.65 -3.83
CA ASP A 37 3.31 10.79 -4.02
C ASP A 37 2.85 9.33 -4.12
N PHE A 38 1.88 8.94 -3.29
CA PHE A 38 1.19 7.66 -3.42
C PHE A 38 0.52 7.50 -4.78
N ILE A 39 -0.25 8.49 -5.26
CA ILE A 39 -0.97 8.42 -6.54
C ILE A 39 0.02 8.28 -7.70
N GLU A 40 1.10 9.06 -7.69
CA GLU A 40 2.15 8.97 -8.70
C GLU A 40 2.78 7.57 -8.71
N LYS A 41 3.23 7.09 -7.55
CA LYS A 41 3.86 5.78 -7.42
C LYS A 41 2.92 4.64 -7.79
N PHE A 42 1.66 4.70 -7.35
CA PHE A 42 0.62 3.73 -7.74
C PHE A 42 0.48 3.66 -9.27
N ASN A 43 0.36 4.80 -9.94
CA ASN A 43 0.19 4.85 -11.39
C ASN A 43 1.42 4.32 -12.15
N ILE A 44 2.62 4.60 -11.65
CA ILE A 44 3.88 4.05 -12.18
C ILE A 44 3.91 2.52 -12.05
N LEU A 45 3.69 2.00 -10.84
CA LEU A 45 3.72 0.57 -10.56
C LEU A 45 2.62 -0.19 -11.30
N ASN A 46 1.41 0.37 -11.40
CA ASN A 46 0.30 -0.22 -12.15
C ASN A 46 0.67 -0.44 -13.62
N LYS A 47 1.33 0.56 -14.23
CA LYS A 47 1.83 0.47 -15.61
C LYS A 47 2.97 -0.54 -15.73
N GLN A 48 3.90 -0.54 -14.77
CA GLN A 48 5.04 -1.45 -14.75
C GLN A 48 4.60 -2.92 -14.67
N TYR A 49 3.70 -3.25 -13.75
CA TYR A 49 3.22 -4.61 -13.53
C TYR A 49 2.10 -5.04 -14.47
N ARG A 50 1.55 -4.11 -15.26
CA ARG A 50 0.47 -4.36 -16.24
C ARG A 50 -0.79 -4.97 -15.60
N TYR A 51 -1.12 -4.56 -14.38
CA TYR A 51 -2.32 -5.01 -13.67
C TYR A 51 -3.62 -4.46 -14.27
N ASN A 52 -3.53 -3.50 -15.21
CA ASN A 52 -4.66 -2.93 -15.93
C ASN A 52 -5.75 -2.35 -15.01
N LEU A 53 -5.37 -1.85 -13.82
CA LEU A 53 -6.26 -1.10 -12.96
C LEU A 53 -6.43 0.32 -13.53
N LYS A 54 -7.55 0.97 -13.20
CA LYS A 54 -7.76 2.38 -13.56
C LYS A 54 -6.74 3.24 -12.83
N PRO A 55 -6.08 4.19 -13.53
CA PRO A 55 -5.17 5.12 -12.87
C PRO A 55 -5.95 6.06 -11.97
N ILE A 56 -5.34 6.43 -10.85
CA ILE A 56 -5.92 7.40 -9.92
C ILE A 56 -5.59 8.79 -10.43
N LYS A 57 -6.61 9.64 -10.58
CA LYS A 57 -6.44 11.04 -10.98
C LYS A 57 -6.44 11.92 -9.74
N LYS A 58 -5.50 12.87 -9.69
CA LYS A 58 -5.56 13.99 -8.75
C LYS A 58 -6.71 14.89 -9.19
N SER A 59 -7.78 14.97 -8.42
CA SER A 59 -8.90 15.90 -8.69
C SER A 59 -8.80 17.11 -7.76
N GLU A 60 -9.29 18.27 -8.21
CA GLU A 60 -9.40 19.49 -7.38
C GLU A 60 -10.69 19.51 -6.53
N GLU A 61 -11.70 18.69 -6.85
CA GLU A 61 -13.06 18.82 -6.29
C GLU A 61 -13.64 17.57 -5.62
N SER A 62 -13.06 16.37 -5.75
CA SER A 62 -13.78 15.15 -5.33
C SER A 62 -12.93 14.07 -4.65
N LEU A 63 -13.45 13.78 -3.44
CA LEU A 63 -13.80 12.49 -2.84
C LEU A 63 -12.63 11.53 -2.63
N SER A 64 -12.48 11.14 -1.37
CA SER A 64 -11.57 10.12 -0.88
C SER A 64 -11.73 8.75 -1.55
N GLU A 65 -12.57 8.56 -2.57
CA GLU A 65 -12.90 7.25 -3.14
C GLU A 65 -12.54 7.14 -4.62
N TYR A 66 -11.92 6.02 -4.99
CA TYR A 66 -11.35 5.77 -6.30
C TYR A 66 -11.74 4.38 -6.82
N ASP A 67 -12.44 4.33 -7.94
CA ASP A 67 -12.74 3.07 -8.63
C ASP A 67 -11.50 2.56 -9.37
N LEU A 68 -10.96 1.41 -8.95
CA LEU A 68 -9.79 0.81 -9.57
C LEU A 68 -10.18 -0.22 -10.64
N ALA A 69 -11.25 -0.97 -10.41
CA ALA A 69 -11.82 -1.95 -11.33
C ALA A 69 -13.29 -2.22 -10.95
N PRO A 70 -14.07 -2.97 -11.76
CA PRO A 70 -15.38 -3.43 -11.32
C PRO A 70 -15.30 -4.10 -9.94
N HIS A 71 -16.14 -3.64 -9.01
CA HIS A 71 -16.21 -4.13 -7.62
C HIS A 71 -14.92 -3.99 -6.78
N ILE A 72 -13.96 -3.17 -7.24
CA ILE A 72 -12.74 -2.83 -6.49
C ILE A 72 -12.64 -1.31 -6.39
N ASN A 73 -12.83 -0.79 -5.18
CA ASN A 73 -12.68 0.62 -4.87
C ASN A 73 -11.63 0.84 -3.78
N LEU A 74 -10.98 1.99 -3.84
CA LEU A 74 -10.00 2.44 -2.86
C LEU A 74 -10.52 3.72 -2.22
N THR A 75 -10.75 3.69 -0.92
CA THR A 75 -10.89 4.90 -0.11
C THR A 75 -9.53 5.33 0.45
N MET A 76 -9.22 6.61 0.37
CA MET A 76 -8.00 7.25 0.84
C MET A 76 -8.37 8.41 1.76
N HIS A 77 -8.22 8.19 3.05
CA HIS A 77 -8.37 9.22 4.06
C HIS A 77 -7.07 10.00 4.20
N ARG A 78 -7.19 11.33 4.33
CA ARG A 78 -6.07 12.25 4.37
C ARG A 78 -6.28 13.31 5.44
N ASN A 79 -5.18 13.83 5.97
CA ASN A 79 -5.20 15.05 6.74
C ASN A 79 -5.32 16.26 5.79
N SER A 80 -6.25 17.17 6.06
CA SER A 80 -6.57 18.30 5.18
C SER A 80 -5.48 19.38 5.14
N TRP A 81 -4.53 19.37 6.08
CA TRP A 81 -3.52 20.43 6.19
C TRP A 81 -2.25 20.13 5.39
N ASP A 82 -1.84 18.87 5.36
CA ASP A 82 -0.57 18.42 4.76
C ASP A 82 -0.76 17.33 3.69
N GLU A 83 -2.00 16.95 3.40
CA GLU A 83 -2.38 15.89 2.45
C GLU A 83 -1.76 14.52 2.76
N LEU A 84 -1.33 14.30 4.01
CA LEU A 84 -0.80 13.02 4.46
C LEU A 84 -1.92 11.98 4.52
N ILE A 85 -1.65 10.80 3.96
CA ILE A 85 -2.56 9.65 4.04
C ILE A 85 -2.63 9.18 5.49
N THR A 86 -3.83 9.19 6.06
CA THR A 86 -4.10 8.66 7.40
C THR A 86 -4.65 7.25 7.37
N GLN A 87 -5.27 6.85 6.25
CA GLN A 87 -5.72 5.49 6.01
C GLN A 87 -5.96 5.23 4.53
N LEU A 88 -5.61 4.04 4.05
CA LEU A 88 -6.10 3.47 2.80
C LEU A 88 -7.03 2.31 3.10
N LYS A 89 -8.14 2.21 2.39
CA LYS A 89 -9.13 1.16 2.53
C LYS A 89 -9.54 0.67 1.15
N LEU A 90 -9.06 -0.51 0.79
CA LEU A 90 -9.48 -1.21 -0.42
C LEU A 90 -10.69 -2.08 -0.08
N ASN A 91 -11.79 -1.92 -0.81
CA ASN A 91 -12.91 -2.85 -0.74
C ASN A 91 -12.95 -3.64 -2.05
N CYS A 92 -13.07 -4.95 -1.93
CA CYS A 92 -13.27 -5.89 -3.01
C CYS A 92 -14.59 -6.63 -2.75
N ASP A 93 -15.63 -6.32 -3.52
CA ASP A 93 -16.91 -7.00 -3.44
C ASP A 93 -16.98 -8.12 -4.50
N GLN A 94 -17.32 -9.33 -4.10
CA GLN A 94 -17.41 -10.51 -4.96
C GLN A 94 -18.85 -10.78 -5.41
N SER A 95 -19.56 -9.74 -5.86
CA SER A 95 -20.92 -9.91 -6.37
C SER A 95 -20.99 -10.57 -7.76
N SER A 96 -19.86 -10.98 -8.33
CA SER A 96 -19.77 -11.52 -9.69
C SER A 96 -19.81 -13.05 -9.73
N ASN A 97 -20.29 -13.60 -10.85
CA ASN A 97 -20.31 -15.05 -11.10
C ASN A 97 -18.91 -15.67 -11.28
N ASN A 98 -17.82 -14.87 -11.25
CA ASN A 98 -16.47 -15.32 -11.57
C ASN A 98 -15.47 -15.02 -10.43
N LYS A 99 -15.76 -15.57 -9.24
CA LYS A 99 -15.04 -15.34 -7.98
C LYS A 99 -13.50 -15.46 -8.07
N SER A 100 -12.98 -16.38 -8.88
CA SER A 100 -11.52 -16.63 -8.99
C SER A 100 -10.77 -15.49 -9.68
N ALA A 101 -11.32 -14.96 -10.79
CA ALA A 101 -10.68 -13.87 -11.52
C ALA A 101 -10.68 -12.56 -10.73
N ASP A 102 -11.77 -12.29 -10.00
CA ASP A 102 -11.91 -11.10 -9.16
C ASP A 102 -10.99 -11.19 -7.93
N MET A 103 -10.81 -12.38 -7.35
CA MET A 103 -9.85 -12.57 -6.26
C MET A 103 -8.41 -12.31 -6.68
N ASN A 104 -8.02 -12.72 -7.88
CA ASN A 104 -6.69 -12.41 -8.41
C ASN A 104 -6.50 -10.88 -8.55
N LYS A 105 -7.50 -10.17 -9.09
CA LYS A 105 -7.44 -8.70 -9.18
C LYS A 105 -7.43 -8.01 -7.83
N CYS A 106 -8.18 -8.52 -6.85
CA CYS A 106 -8.16 -8.00 -5.50
C CYS A 106 -6.77 -8.16 -4.87
N GLN A 107 -6.16 -9.34 -4.99
CA GLN A 107 -4.80 -9.59 -4.49
C GLN A 107 -3.74 -8.71 -5.20
N GLN A 108 -3.85 -8.55 -6.53
CA GLN A 108 -3.00 -7.62 -7.28
C GLN A 108 -3.17 -6.17 -6.80
N SER A 109 -4.40 -5.77 -6.50
CA SER A 109 -4.71 -4.44 -5.98
C SER A 109 -4.11 -4.25 -4.59
N ILE A 110 -4.22 -5.26 -3.69
CA ILE A 110 -3.59 -5.24 -2.36
C ILE A 110 -2.07 -5.09 -2.48
N GLN A 111 -1.42 -5.92 -3.29
CA GLN A 111 0.04 -5.82 -3.51
C GLN A 111 0.41 -4.43 -4.00
N LEU A 112 -0.30 -3.92 -5.01
CA LEU A 112 0.02 -2.65 -5.64
C LEU A 112 -0.16 -1.46 -4.69
N ILE A 113 -1.27 -1.38 -3.96
CA ILE A 113 -1.51 -0.27 -3.02
C ILE A 113 -0.53 -0.33 -1.85
N SER A 114 -0.21 -1.54 -1.36
CA SER A 114 0.71 -1.69 -0.24
C SER A 114 2.12 -1.31 -0.67
N GLU A 115 2.60 -1.76 -1.83
CA GLU A 115 3.91 -1.40 -2.36
C GLU A 115 4.03 0.09 -2.73
N ALA A 116 2.93 0.68 -3.23
CA ALA A 116 2.87 2.12 -3.47
C ALA A 116 2.96 2.92 -2.17
N PHE A 117 2.40 2.42 -1.07
CA PHE A 117 2.43 3.07 0.24
C PHE A 117 3.75 2.81 1.00
N ASP A 118 4.18 1.56 1.07
CA ASP A 118 5.35 1.04 1.77
C ASP A 118 6.13 0.13 0.82
N ALA A 119 7.29 0.59 0.36
CA ALA A 119 8.10 -0.14 -0.63
C ALA A 119 8.65 -1.47 -0.09
N ASP A 120 8.75 -1.60 1.24
CA ASP A 120 9.27 -2.79 1.90
C ASP A 120 8.17 -3.81 2.21
N PHE A 121 6.91 -3.49 1.89
CA PHE A 121 5.80 -4.42 2.09
C PHE A 121 5.87 -5.60 1.13
N GLU A 122 5.83 -6.81 1.69
CA GLU A 122 5.63 -8.04 0.94
C GLU A 122 4.33 -8.72 1.36
N LEU A 123 3.43 -9.00 0.40
CA LEU A 123 2.20 -9.74 0.68
C LEU A 123 2.48 -11.12 1.30
N SER A 124 3.60 -11.76 0.91
CA SER A 124 4.00 -13.05 1.47
C SER A 124 4.31 -12.96 2.97
N ASP A 125 4.87 -11.82 3.40
CA ASP A 125 5.23 -11.57 4.79
C ASP A 125 4.00 -11.28 5.64
N PHE A 126 3.07 -10.48 5.11
CA PHE A 126 1.74 -10.33 5.69
C PHE A 126 1.04 -11.67 5.88
N GLU A 127 1.01 -12.53 4.86
CA GLU A 127 0.32 -13.82 4.91
C GLU A 127 0.92 -14.77 5.97
N ARG A 128 2.25 -14.74 6.18
CA ARG A 128 2.93 -15.56 7.20
C ARG A 128 2.72 -15.03 8.62
N ASN A 129 2.73 -13.72 8.81
CA ASN A 129 2.82 -13.09 10.12
C ASN A 129 1.50 -12.51 10.65
N LYS A 130 0.44 -12.48 9.83
CA LYS A 130 -0.87 -11.99 10.28
C LYS A 130 -1.43 -12.83 11.42
N VAL A 131 -1.99 -12.15 12.41
CA VAL A 131 -2.76 -12.74 13.50
C VAL A 131 -4.23 -12.56 13.19
N CYS A 132 -5.02 -13.64 13.25
CA CYS A 132 -6.44 -13.61 12.90
C CYS A 132 -7.34 -13.86 14.11
N GLU A 133 -8.40 -13.06 14.22
CA GLU A 133 -9.46 -13.16 15.21
C GLU A 133 -10.82 -13.16 14.53
N SER A 134 -11.77 -13.93 15.05
CA SER A 134 -13.17 -13.87 14.62
C SER A 134 -13.93 -12.89 15.51
N LYS A 135 -14.63 -11.91 14.91
CA LYS A 135 -15.42 -10.90 15.61
C LYS A 135 -16.84 -10.84 15.07
N HIS A 136 -17.80 -10.46 15.91
CA HIS A 136 -19.15 -10.15 15.43
C HIS A 136 -19.13 -8.92 14.52
N LYS A 137 -19.94 -8.94 13.45
CA LYS A 137 -20.15 -7.79 12.55
C LYS A 137 -20.73 -6.61 13.33
N THR A 138 -19.93 -5.57 13.58
CA THR A 138 -20.39 -4.33 14.25
C THR A 138 -20.28 -3.08 13.38
N SER A 139 -19.68 -3.15 12.17
CA SER A 139 -19.27 -1.97 11.37
C SER A 139 -19.68 -1.98 9.88
N TRP A 140 -20.56 -2.90 9.47
CA TRP A 140 -21.15 -2.95 8.11
C TRP A 140 -22.60 -2.41 8.14
N PRO A 141 -23.20 -1.96 7.01
CA PRO A 141 -24.49 -1.27 7.03
C PRO A 141 -25.53 -2.05 7.84
N ALA A 142 -26.26 -1.30 8.69
CA ALA A 142 -27.17 -1.85 9.70
C ALA A 142 -28.13 -2.88 9.09
N GLY A 143 -28.02 -4.14 9.52
CA GLY A 143 -28.90 -5.24 9.11
C GLY A 143 -28.23 -6.59 8.92
N SER A 144 -26.90 -6.65 8.76
CA SER A 144 -26.16 -7.90 8.58
C SER A 144 -25.67 -8.47 9.91
N SER A 145 -26.44 -9.36 10.53
CA SER A 145 -25.94 -10.22 11.60
C SER A 145 -24.94 -11.23 11.03
N GLY A 146 -23.76 -11.38 11.65
CA GLY A 146 -22.75 -12.33 11.20
C GLY A 146 -21.43 -12.23 11.97
N MET A 147 -20.46 -13.08 11.64
CA MET A 147 -19.07 -12.94 12.08
C MET A 147 -18.21 -12.47 10.90
N VAL A 148 -17.10 -11.82 11.21
CA VAL A 148 -16.02 -11.47 10.29
C VAL A 148 -14.73 -12.07 10.80
N LYS A 149 -13.88 -12.50 9.88
CA LYS A 149 -12.50 -12.86 10.20
C LYS A 149 -11.62 -11.63 9.98
N LEU A 150 -11.05 -11.13 11.05
CA LEU A 150 -10.14 -9.99 11.06
C LEU A 150 -8.71 -10.52 11.19
N CYS A 151 -7.87 -10.31 10.20
CA CYS A 151 -6.46 -10.62 10.27
C CYS A 151 -5.64 -9.34 10.25
N SER A 152 -4.66 -9.19 11.13
CA SER A 152 -3.83 -7.99 11.21
C SER A 152 -2.35 -8.31 11.33
N TYR A 153 -1.53 -7.47 10.73
CA TYR A 153 -0.07 -7.51 10.80
C TYR A 153 0.45 -6.09 10.96
N GLU A 154 1.44 -5.90 11.81
CA GLU A 154 2.08 -4.62 12.04
C GLU A 154 3.53 -4.69 11.57
N PHE A 155 3.89 -3.77 10.68
CA PHE A 155 5.22 -3.69 10.10
C PHE A 155 5.56 -2.22 9.85
N ASN A 156 6.79 -1.81 10.16
CA ASN A 156 7.27 -0.44 9.91
C ASN A 156 6.37 0.70 10.44
N ASN A 157 5.75 0.52 11.60
CA ASN A 157 4.76 1.46 12.16
C ASN A 157 3.54 1.66 11.24
N VAL A 158 3.15 0.62 10.51
CA VAL A 158 1.90 0.55 9.75
C VAL A 158 1.14 -0.69 10.17
N ARG A 159 -0.16 -0.53 10.42
CA ARG A 159 -1.06 -1.66 10.62
C ARG A 159 -1.73 -2.00 9.30
N TYR A 160 -1.50 -3.23 8.85
CA TYR A 160 -2.18 -3.86 7.75
C TYR A 160 -3.29 -4.74 8.30
N THR A 161 -4.52 -4.54 7.86
CA THR A 161 -5.68 -5.28 8.35
C THR A 161 -6.48 -5.82 7.19
N GLN A 162 -6.86 -7.08 7.26
CA GLN A 162 -7.69 -7.76 6.28
C GLN A 162 -8.94 -8.27 6.98
N GLU A 163 -10.09 -7.76 6.54
CA GLU A 163 -11.42 -8.18 6.97
C GLU A 163 -12.04 -9.06 5.88
N HIS A 164 -12.47 -10.26 6.27
CA HIS A 164 -13.27 -11.14 5.44
C HIS A 164 -14.66 -11.30 6.03
N ASP A 165 -15.68 -11.10 5.21
CA ASP A 165 -17.01 -11.62 5.52
C ASP A 165 -16.98 -13.14 5.42
N MET A 166 -17.59 -13.86 6.37
CA MET A 166 -17.59 -15.34 6.38
C MET A 166 -18.32 -15.98 5.19
N ASP A 167 -19.15 -15.22 4.47
CA ASP A 167 -19.74 -15.70 3.21
C ASP A 167 -18.73 -15.62 2.03
N ASP A 168 -17.49 -15.19 2.32
CA ASP A 168 -16.38 -14.89 1.40
C ASP A 168 -16.76 -13.91 0.28
N GLN A 169 -17.89 -13.20 0.40
CA GLN A 169 -18.38 -12.32 -0.65
C GLN A 169 -17.74 -10.94 -0.64
N SER A 170 -17.05 -10.55 0.42
CA SER A 170 -16.36 -9.27 0.46
C SER A 170 -15.06 -9.36 1.24
N LEU A 171 -14.04 -8.73 0.69
CA LEU A 171 -12.73 -8.55 1.31
C LEU A 171 -12.48 -7.06 1.44
N ARG A 172 -12.10 -6.64 2.63
CA ARG A 172 -11.61 -5.29 2.87
C ARG A 172 -10.18 -5.35 3.38
N PHE A 173 -9.30 -4.58 2.74
CA PHE A 173 -7.91 -4.44 3.15
C PHE A 173 -7.63 -3.00 3.56
N ILE A 174 -7.07 -2.81 4.74
CA ILE A 174 -6.89 -1.50 5.36
C ILE A 174 -5.42 -1.33 5.70
N ILE A 175 -4.85 -0.21 5.25
CA ILE A 175 -3.50 0.25 5.63
C ILE A 175 -3.69 1.46 6.51
N SER A 176 -3.24 1.36 7.75
CA SER A 176 -3.33 2.44 8.74
C SER A 176 -1.94 2.73 9.28
N PRO A 177 -1.24 3.77 8.78
CA PRO A 177 0.00 4.22 9.42
C PRO A 177 -0.29 4.60 10.87
N PHE A 178 0.56 4.16 11.79
CA PHE A 178 0.50 4.67 13.15
C PHE A 178 0.96 6.13 13.12
N LEU A 179 0.01 7.04 13.39
CA LEU A 179 0.31 8.40 13.82
C LEU A 179 0.86 8.34 15.26
N GLY A 180 1.99 7.67 15.44
CA GLY A 180 2.61 7.50 16.74
C GLY A 180 3.05 8.85 17.28
N ASN A 181 2.62 9.16 18.51
CA ASN A 181 3.15 10.21 19.37
C ASN A 181 4.66 10.35 19.15
N ILE A 182 5.07 11.45 18.51
CA ILE A 182 6.47 11.87 18.49
C ILE A 182 6.90 11.90 19.97
N PRO A 183 7.91 11.13 20.39
CA PRO A 183 8.42 11.25 21.75
C PRO A 183 8.78 12.70 22.00
N SER A 184 8.26 13.32 23.08
CA SER A 184 8.45 14.75 23.38
C SER A 184 9.93 15.20 23.39
N LYS A 185 10.87 14.24 23.47
CA LYS A 185 12.30 14.46 23.25
C LYS A 185 12.69 15.01 21.88
N TYR A 186 11.87 14.84 20.84
CA TYR A 186 12.13 15.39 19.50
C TYR A 186 11.37 16.69 19.21
N LEU A 187 10.50 17.14 20.13
CA LEU A 187 9.77 18.42 20.03
C LEU A 187 10.52 19.60 20.71
N ARG A 188 11.66 19.35 21.35
CA ARG A 188 12.58 20.39 21.87
C ARG A 188 13.86 20.50 21.04
N MET A 189 13.73 20.64 19.74
CA MET A 189 14.79 21.23 18.90
C MET A 189 14.13 22.14 17.86
N LYS A 190 13.47 23.20 18.37
CA LYS A 190 13.22 24.45 17.66
C LYS A 190 13.32 25.58 18.67
#